data_AF-A0A9D8IPS9-F1
#
_entry.id   AF-A0A9D8IPS9-F1
#
_cell.length_a   1.000
_cell.length_b   1.000
_cell.length_c   1.000
_cell.angle_alpha   90.00
_cell.angle_beta   90.00
_cell.angle_gamma   90.00
#
_symmetry.space_group_name_H-M   'P 1'
#
loop_
_entity.id
_entity.type
_entity.pdbx_description
1 polymer ?
#
loop_
_entity_poly.entity_id
_entity_poly.type
_entity_poly.pdbx_seq_one_letter_code
_entity_poly.pdbx_strand_id
1 'polypeptide(L)'
;MGCYLESLERFRSRRLADRPMRRRASELSDEQRASMRTAAEQLARERPMALAEAISILAERQSLEPRRVRRFLASTDLPFGRRRRRAREDVRLAFRAWRRGIDPRRIARRIGRDKAATWRAVNAGRRAALRALSLPRVELLPTFELPMAEEVLLAPESIRHGLHSRPLPDESATLLERTPPISIVGRTGELDACRRLVAMRFLLWRASRGIAALPAAPTSHALDRIETDLRFACLLRRTLLVHCLPAALGRLEAMLRAPLASIAEHALASALRRVGAVTMAAIDAADSLEAAEARLRVARHAALVVDRELARSPIVALERRAIARVPGRTPPRVDLEALVEPWRDAANSWCRCAERAASLPRVERSLLERRFGWNGSPPLTVRELAREEAVSPSLLQRRLTDAWAKFGTA
;
A
#
# COMPACT_ATOMS: atom_id res chain seq x y z
N MET A 1 -7.32 -55.99 7.17
CA MET A 1 -7.06 -54.73 7.92
C MET A 1 -6.96 -55.06 9.41
N GLY A 2 -5.75 -55.25 9.95
CA GLY A 2 -5.59 -55.62 11.37
C GLY A 2 -4.22 -55.28 12.00
N CYS A 3 -3.21 -54.95 11.21
CA CYS A 3 -1.84 -54.84 11.71
C CYS A 3 -1.47 -53.46 12.32
N TYR A 4 -2.35 -52.46 12.30
CA TYR A 4 -1.99 -51.10 12.71
C TYR A 4 -2.15 -50.85 14.22
N LEU A 5 -3.16 -51.45 14.84
CA LEU A 5 -3.43 -51.31 16.29
C LEU A 5 -2.42 -52.09 17.13
N GLU A 6 -2.14 -53.36 16.80
CA GLU A 6 -1.11 -54.15 17.48
C GLU A 6 0.29 -53.55 17.35
N SER A 7 0.60 -52.94 16.19
CA SER A 7 1.88 -52.24 15.99
C SER A 7 1.98 -50.98 16.83
N LEU A 8 0.88 -50.24 17.01
CA LEU A 8 0.80 -49.06 17.88
C LEU A 8 0.87 -49.43 19.36
N GLU A 9 0.28 -50.56 19.76
CA GLU A 9 0.33 -51.07 21.14
C GLU A 9 1.69 -51.66 21.48
N ARG A 10 2.34 -52.39 20.55
CA ARG A 10 3.75 -52.79 20.68
C ARG A 10 4.70 -51.61 20.71
N PHE A 11 4.43 -50.54 19.94
CA PHE A 11 5.22 -49.32 20.00
C PHE A 11 5.03 -48.58 21.32
N ARG A 12 3.80 -48.49 21.83
CA ARG A 12 3.49 -47.85 23.13
C ARG A 12 4.07 -48.63 24.32
N SER A 13 3.95 -49.96 24.31
CA SER A 13 4.49 -50.82 25.36
C SER A 13 6.01 -50.81 25.37
N ARG A 14 6.67 -50.86 24.20
CA ARG A 14 8.13 -50.67 24.11
C ARG A 14 8.55 -49.28 24.59
N ARG A 15 7.87 -48.19 24.21
CA ARG A 15 8.23 -46.83 24.66
C ARG A 15 8.01 -46.56 26.15
N LEU A 16 7.11 -47.31 26.79
CA LEU A 16 6.84 -47.21 28.24
C LEU A 16 7.79 -48.11 29.05
N ALA A 17 8.20 -49.27 28.52
CA ALA A 17 9.17 -50.16 29.15
C ALA A 17 10.63 -49.67 29.00
N ASP A 18 10.98 -49.05 27.86
CA ASP A 18 12.34 -48.52 27.58
C ASP A 18 12.58 -47.10 28.11
N ARG A 19 11.75 -46.64 29.06
CA ARG A 19 12.09 -45.48 29.88
C ARG A 19 12.72 -45.98 31.18
N PRO A 20 14.06 -46.11 31.27
CA PRO A 20 14.67 -45.89 32.56
C PRO A 20 14.16 -44.54 33.05
N MET A 21 13.72 -44.53 34.30
CA MET A 21 13.32 -43.36 35.07
C MET A 21 14.30 -42.20 34.81
N ARG A 22 14.09 -41.39 33.78
CA ARG A 22 14.69 -40.04 33.65
C ARG A 22 13.89 -39.09 34.55
N ARG A 23 13.75 -39.48 35.82
CA ARG A 23 13.40 -38.62 36.93
C ARG A 23 14.72 -38.39 37.67
N ARG A 24 15.11 -37.13 37.86
CA ARG A 24 16.27 -36.63 38.64
C ARG A 24 17.62 -36.40 37.93
N ALA A 25 17.64 -36.05 36.64
CA ALA A 25 18.87 -35.55 36.00
C ALA A 25 18.66 -34.28 35.18
N SER A 26 18.08 -33.21 35.75
CA SER A 26 18.08 -31.90 35.07
C SER A 26 17.60 -30.71 35.91
N GLU A 27 17.49 -30.80 37.23
CA GLU A 27 17.27 -29.59 38.02
C GLU A 27 18.64 -29.02 38.36
N LEU A 28 18.88 -27.78 37.93
CA LEU A 28 20.04 -27.02 38.39
C LEU A 28 20.00 -27.01 39.91
N SER A 29 21.12 -27.29 40.56
CA SER A 29 21.23 -27.11 42.01
C SER A 29 20.95 -25.65 42.37
N ASP A 30 20.56 -25.38 43.62
CA ASP A 30 20.27 -24.01 44.01
C ASP A 30 21.52 -23.11 43.94
N GLU A 31 22.71 -23.67 44.18
CA GLU A 31 23.99 -23.01 43.91
C GLU A 31 24.21 -22.71 42.43
N GLN A 32 23.89 -23.65 41.53
CA GLN A 32 23.98 -23.42 40.08
C GLN A 32 22.97 -22.39 39.60
N ARG A 33 21.75 -22.35 40.18
CA ARG A 33 20.75 -21.33 39.88
C ARG A 33 21.20 -19.95 40.38
N ALA A 34 21.79 -19.87 41.56
CA ALA A 34 22.35 -18.64 42.11
C ALA A 34 23.51 -18.13 41.26
N SER A 35 24.49 -18.99 40.95
CA SER A 35 25.62 -18.67 40.06
C SER A 35 25.15 -18.21 38.67
N MET A 36 24.20 -18.94 38.06
CA MET A 36 23.67 -18.57 36.76
C MET A 36 22.82 -17.29 36.81
N ARG A 37 22.11 -17.02 37.90
CA ARG A 37 21.41 -15.75 38.10
C ARG A 37 22.41 -14.60 38.16
N THR A 38 23.46 -14.71 38.97
CA THR A 38 24.51 -13.69 39.10
C THR A 38 25.20 -13.44 37.76
N ALA A 39 25.59 -14.50 37.05
CA ALA A 39 26.21 -14.41 35.73
C ALA A 39 25.27 -13.77 34.69
N ALA A 40 23.98 -14.12 34.72
CA ALA A 40 22.98 -13.52 33.85
C ALA A 40 22.71 -12.05 34.22
N GLU A 41 22.66 -11.67 35.49
CA GLU A 41 22.52 -10.27 35.89
C GLU A 41 23.73 -9.42 35.48
N GLN A 42 24.94 -9.93 35.69
CA GLN A 42 26.16 -9.25 35.27
C GLN A 42 26.19 -9.05 33.75
N LEU A 43 25.89 -10.10 33.00
CA LEU A 43 25.81 -10.05 31.54
C LEU A 43 24.72 -9.09 31.04
N ALA A 44 23.60 -8.96 31.77
CA ALA A 44 22.54 -8.00 31.47
C ALA A 44 22.94 -6.55 31.75
N ARG A 45 23.79 -6.30 32.76
CA ARG A 45 24.30 -4.95 33.11
C ARG A 45 25.37 -4.48 32.13
N GLU A 46 26.24 -5.39 31.68
CA GLU A 46 27.34 -5.06 30.76
C GLU A 46 26.82 -4.54 29.41
N ARG A 47 25.85 -5.24 28.79
CA ARG A 47 25.29 -4.81 27.51
C ARG A 47 23.92 -5.41 27.21
N PRO A 48 23.04 -4.67 26.51
CA PRO A 48 21.77 -5.23 26.03
C PRO A 48 22.01 -6.21 24.87
N MET A 49 21.71 -7.50 25.08
CA MET A 49 21.93 -8.58 24.10
C MET A 49 20.68 -9.41 23.78
N ALA A 50 20.74 -10.22 22.72
CA ALA A 50 19.66 -11.12 22.33
C ALA A 50 19.59 -12.36 23.24
N LEU A 51 18.40 -12.92 23.44
CA LEU A 51 18.24 -14.15 24.24
C LEU A 51 19.10 -15.32 23.71
N ALA A 52 19.21 -15.50 22.39
CA ALA A 52 20.02 -16.57 21.81
C ALA A 52 21.53 -16.39 22.07
N GLU A 53 22.00 -15.14 22.04
CA GLU A 53 23.39 -14.78 22.31
C GLU A 53 23.71 -14.96 23.80
N ALA A 54 22.80 -14.51 24.68
CA ALA A 54 22.89 -14.74 26.11
C ALA A 54 22.91 -16.24 26.45
N ILE A 55 22.09 -17.05 25.77
CA ILE A 55 22.09 -18.51 25.93
C ILE A 55 23.45 -19.09 25.56
N SER A 56 24.06 -18.69 24.44
CA SER A 56 25.36 -19.20 24.00
C SER A 56 26.46 -18.86 25.01
N ILE A 57 26.55 -17.57 25.39
CA ILE A 57 27.58 -17.08 26.30
C ILE A 57 27.42 -17.72 27.69
N LEU A 58 26.20 -17.83 28.22
CA LEU A 58 25.96 -18.44 29.52
C LEU A 58 26.15 -19.96 29.49
N ALA A 59 25.83 -20.63 28.37
CA ALA A 59 26.08 -22.05 28.19
C ALA A 59 27.59 -22.35 28.20
N GLU A 60 28.38 -21.56 27.49
CA GLU A 60 29.86 -21.67 27.48
C GLU A 60 30.45 -21.35 28.86
N ARG A 61 30.09 -20.22 29.47
CA ARG A 61 30.64 -19.79 30.77
C ARG A 61 30.32 -20.75 31.92
N GLN A 62 29.17 -21.39 31.88
CA GLN A 62 28.71 -22.29 32.95
C GLN A 62 28.89 -23.77 32.58
N SER A 63 29.47 -24.08 31.40
CA SER A 63 29.58 -25.45 30.87
C SER A 63 28.25 -26.21 30.91
N LEU A 64 27.14 -25.53 30.57
CA LEU A 64 25.79 -26.07 30.61
C LEU A 64 25.24 -26.27 29.19
N GLU A 65 24.35 -27.27 29.04
CA GLU A 65 23.63 -27.45 27.79
C GLU A 65 22.77 -26.20 27.47
N PRO A 66 22.81 -25.64 26.24
CA PRO A 66 22.03 -24.46 25.85
C PRO A 66 20.52 -24.58 26.13
N ARG A 67 19.98 -25.80 26.08
CA ARG A 67 18.57 -26.08 26.43
C ARG A 67 18.26 -25.83 27.91
N ARG A 68 19.20 -26.08 28.82
CA ARG A 68 19.03 -25.85 30.27
C ARG A 68 19.08 -24.36 30.59
N VAL A 69 20.06 -23.64 30.03
CA VAL A 69 20.17 -22.18 30.14
C VAL A 69 18.92 -21.50 29.62
N ARG A 70 18.41 -21.93 28.45
CA ARG A 70 17.15 -21.41 27.90
C ARG A 70 15.96 -21.61 28.84
N ARG A 71 15.87 -22.77 29.50
CA ARG A 71 14.78 -23.07 30.45
C ARG A 71 14.85 -22.17 31.69
N PHE A 72 16.06 -21.96 32.21
CA PHE A 72 16.29 -21.06 33.35
C PHE A 72 16.01 -19.57 33.02
N LEU A 73 16.48 -19.10 31.87
CA LEU A 73 16.22 -17.73 31.43
C LEU A 73 14.73 -17.48 31.14
N ALA A 74 13.97 -18.52 30.79
CA ALA A 74 12.53 -18.43 30.62
C ALA A 74 11.75 -18.38 31.95
N SER A 75 12.34 -18.88 33.04
CA SER A 75 11.74 -18.87 34.39
C SER A 75 12.22 -17.69 35.25
N THR A 76 13.01 -16.78 34.69
CA THR A 76 13.53 -15.60 35.39
C THR A 76 13.05 -14.33 34.70
N ASP A 77 12.83 -13.27 35.48
CA ASP A 77 12.33 -11.97 34.99
C ASP A 77 13.46 -11.06 34.48
N LEU A 78 14.58 -11.67 34.11
CA LEU A 78 15.78 -10.96 33.66
C LEU A 78 15.54 -10.32 32.28
N PRO A 79 16.13 -9.16 31.99
CA PRO A 79 15.81 -8.35 30.80
C PRO A 79 16.34 -8.93 29.47
N PHE A 80 16.62 -10.24 29.40
CA PHE A 80 17.00 -10.99 28.21
C PHE A 80 15.79 -11.23 27.32
N GLY A 81 15.31 -10.16 26.69
CA GLY A 81 14.02 -10.19 26.01
C GLY A 81 13.45 -8.83 25.68
N ARG A 82 14.07 -7.73 26.16
CA ARG A 82 13.74 -6.34 25.80
C ARG A 82 13.85 -6.02 24.29
N ARG A 83 14.14 -7.02 23.44
CA ARG A 83 13.99 -6.96 21.98
C ARG A 83 12.55 -6.83 21.48
N ARG A 84 11.48 -7.06 22.28
CA ARG A 84 10.10 -6.84 21.77
C ARG A 84 9.83 -5.37 21.39
N ARG A 85 10.32 -4.41 22.19
CA ARG A 85 10.21 -2.97 21.87
C ARG A 85 11.09 -2.60 20.68
N ARG A 86 12.36 -3.03 20.68
CA ARG A 86 13.27 -2.88 19.52
C ARG A 86 12.70 -3.53 18.25
N ALA A 87 12.00 -4.66 18.33
CA ALA A 87 11.44 -5.32 17.16
C ALA A 87 10.34 -4.50 16.47
N ARG A 88 9.51 -3.76 17.23
CA ARG A 88 8.53 -2.83 16.65
C ARG A 88 9.20 -1.60 16.05
N GLU A 89 10.21 -1.06 16.73
CA GLU A 89 11.02 0.06 16.23
C GLU A 89 11.80 -0.32 14.96
N ASP A 90 12.37 -1.52 14.91
CA ASP A 90 13.06 -2.09 13.76
C ASP A 90 12.12 -2.28 12.57
N VAL A 91 10.89 -2.75 12.80
CA VAL A 91 9.85 -2.84 11.74
C VAL A 91 9.52 -1.46 11.19
N ARG A 92 9.26 -0.47 12.07
CA ARG A 92 8.97 0.90 11.66
C ARG A 92 10.15 1.55 10.95
N LEU A 93 11.38 1.31 11.40
CA LEU A 93 12.60 1.82 10.79
C LEU A 93 12.83 1.18 9.42
N ALA A 94 12.81 -0.15 9.33
CA ALA A 94 13.02 -0.89 8.10
C ALA A 94 11.96 -0.51 7.04
N PHE A 95 10.68 -0.45 7.44
CA PHE A 95 9.61 -0.05 6.54
C PHE A 95 9.77 1.41 6.06
N ARG A 96 10.06 2.37 6.95
CA ARG A 96 10.28 3.77 6.55
C ARG A 96 11.50 3.93 5.64
N ALA A 97 12.59 3.23 5.94
CA ALA A 97 13.80 3.25 5.11
C ALA A 97 13.53 2.65 3.72
N TRP A 98 12.83 1.51 3.67
CA TRP A 98 12.43 0.87 2.42
C TRP A 98 11.44 1.73 1.60
N ARG A 99 10.51 2.45 2.24
CA ARG A 99 9.62 3.42 1.57
C ARG A 99 10.38 4.57 0.93
N ARG A 100 11.58 4.90 1.42
CA ARG A 100 12.49 5.88 0.80
C ARG A 100 13.43 5.24 -0.24
N GLY A 101 13.27 3.93 -0.47
CA GLY A 101 14.04 3.10 -1.38
C GLY A 101 15.50 2.93 -1.00
N ILE A 102 15.80 2.97 0.30
CA ILE A 102 17.11 2.54 0.81
C ILE A 102 17.25 1.03 0.58
N ASP A 103 18.40 0.62 0.03
CA ASP A 103 18.72 -0.80 -0.20
C ASP A 103 18.52 -1.63 1.09
N PRO A 104 17.72 -2.72 1.05
CA PRO A 104 17.54 -3.64 2.16
C PRO A 104 18.84 -4.15 2.82
N ARG A 105 19.96 -4.23 2.09
CA ARG A 105 21.28 -4.58 2.63
C ARG A 105 21.83 -3.49 3.57
N ARG A 106 21.61 -2.21 3.23
CA ARG A 106 21.97 -1.09 4.11
C ARG A 106 21.08 -1.07 5.35
N ILE A 107 19.78 -1.35 5.17
CA ILE A 107 18.84 -1.48 6.28
C ILE A 107 19.28 -2.62 7.22
N ALA A 108 19.58 -3.80 6.67
CA ALA A 108 20.01 -4.99 7.39
C ALA A 108 21.24 -4.74 8.26
N ARG A 109 22.28 -4.10 7.69
CA ARG A 109 23.48 -3.67 8.44
C ARG A 109 23.14 -2.70 9.56
N ARG A 110 22.28 -1.70 9.30
CA ARG A 110 21.89 -0.68 10.29
C ARG A 110 21.12 -1.27 11.47
N ILE A 111 20.25 -2.26 11.23
CA ILE A 111 19.45 -2.90 12.29
C ILE A 111 20.14 -4.13 12.92
N GLY A 112 21.33 -4.50 12.44
CA GLY A 112 22.07 -5.68 12.92
C GLY A 112 21.33 -7.00 12.68
N ARG A 113 20.68 -7.16 11.52
CA ARG A 113 19.94 -8.38 11.15
C ARG A 113 20.36 -8.90 9.79
N ASP A 114 20.07 -10.18 9.54
CA ASP A 114 20.22 -10.76 8.21
C ASP A 114 19.20 -10.17 7.21
N LYS A 115 19.44 -10.42 5.91
CA LYS A 115 18.60 -9.93 4.81
C LYS A 115 17.16 -10.46 4.90
N ALA A 116 16.96 -11.72 5.26
CA ALA A 116 15.63 -12.35 5.31
C ALA A 116 14.79 -11.80 6.49
N ALA A 117 15.40 -11.59 7.65
CA ALA A 117 14.81 -10.94 8.81
C ALA A 117 14.44 -9.48 8.52
N THR A 118 15.27 -8.79 7.74
CA THR A 118 14.98 -7.42 7.27
C THR A 118 13.77 -7.40 6.34
N TRP A 119 13.70 -8.30 5.36
CA TRP A 119 12.52 -8.42 4.49
C TRP A 119 11.25 -8.80 5.23
N ARG A 120 11.33 -9.69 6.23
CA ARG A 120 10.20 -9.99 7.13
C ARG A 120 9.74 -8.75 7.88
N ALA A 121 10.66 -7.92 8.36
CA ALA A 121 10.33 -6.66 9.02
C ALA A 121 9.67 -5.66 8.06
N VAL A 122 10.16 -5.54 6.83
CA VAL A 122 9.54 -4.72 5.77
C VAL A 122 8.13 -5.21 5.44
N ASN A 123 7.95 -6.51 5.21
CA ASN A 123 6.64 -7.11 4.91
C ASN A 123 5.66 -6.94 6.08
N ALA A 124 6.11 -7.05 7.33
CA ALA A 124 5.28 -6.77 8.49
C ALA A 124 4.82 -5.30 8.53
N GLY A 125 5.70 -4.36 8.16
CA GLY A 125 5.36 -2.94 8.02
C GLY A 125 4.35 -2.67 6.91
N ARG A 126 4.57 -3.24 5.70
CA ARG A 126 3.63 -3.18 4.57
C ARG A 126 2.26 -3.72 4.95
N ARG A 127 2.22 -4.88 5.61
CA ARG A 127 0.98 -5.47 6.13
C ARG A 127 0.24 -4.55 7.09
N ALA A 128 0.97 -3.96 8.05
CA ALA A 128 0.37 -3.05 9.03
C ALA A 128 -0.20 -1.80 8.34
N ALA A 129 0.50 -1.24 7.35
CA ALA A 129 0.01 -0.12 6.56
C ALA A 129 -1.26 -0.48 5.77
N LEU A 130 -1.28 -1.64 5.10
CA LEU A 130 -2.46 -2.12 4.38
C LEU A 130 -3.66 -2.40 5.31
N ARG A 131 -3.43 -3.00 6.48
CA ARG A 131 -4.48 -3.26 7.47
C ARG A 131 -5.04 -1.99 8.13
N ALA A 132 -4.29 -0.90 8.11
CA ALA A 132 -4.73 0.40 8.61
C ALA A 132 -5.54 1.19 7.58
N LEU A 133 -5.66 0.71 6.34
CA LEU A 133 -6.46 1.36 5.32
C LEU A 133 -7.95 1.17 5.59
N SER A 134 -8.69 2.27 5.53
CA SER A 134 -10.14 2.25 5.35
C SER A 134 -10.45 2.25 3.85
N LEU A 135 -10.69 1.06 3.30
CA LEU A 135 -11.19 0.95 1.92
C LEU A 135 -12.71 1.22 1.91
N PRO A 136 -13.24 1.87 0.86
CA PRO A 136 -14.68 2.05 0.72
C PRO A 136 -15.37 0.68 0.67
N ARG A 137 -16.56 0.60 1.24
CA ARG A 137 -17.39 -0.60 1.12
C ARG A 137 -17.76 -0.74 -0.36
N VAL A 138 -17.41 -1.87 -0.94
CA VAL A 138 -17.76 -2.21 -2.32
C VAL A 138 -18.97 -3.13 -2.29
N GLU A 139 -20.00 -2.76 -3.04
CA GLU A 139 -21.12 -3.64 -3.31
C GLU A 139 -20.64 -4.85 -4.14
N LEU A 140 -21.01 -6.05 -3.69
CA LEU A 140 -20.61 -7.27 -4.36
C LEU A 140 -21.49 -7.50 -5.58
N LEU A 141 -20.92 -7.32 -6.78
CA LEU A 141 -21.56 -7.78 -8.00
C LEU A 141 -21.36 -9.29 -8.16
N PRO A 142 -22.36 -10.07 -8.62
CA PRO A 142 -22.21 -11.50 -8.86
C PRO A 142 -21.04 -11.85 -9.79
N THR A 143 -20.73 -10.96 -10.72
CA THR A 143 -19.63 -11.10 -11.67
C THR A 143 -18.25 -11.07 -11.02
N PHE A 144 -18.10 -10.49 -9.82
CA PHE A 144 -16.79 -10.38 -9.15
C PHE A 144 -16.29 -11.74 -8.64
N GLU A 145 -17.20 -12.66 -8.31
CA GLU A 145 -16.83 -13.97 -7.76
C GLU A 145 -16.54 -15.03 -8.83
N LEU A 146 -16.82 -14.72 -10.09
CA LEU A 146 -16.56 -15.63 -11.20
C LEU A 146 -15.05 -15.87 -11.35
N PRO A 147 -14.59 -17.10 -11.63
CA PRO A 147 -13.17 -17.40 -11.79
C PRO A 147 -12.46 -16.54 -12.86
N MET A 148 -13.20 -16.16 -13.92
CA MET A 148 -12.71 -15.34 -15.02
C MET A 148 -13.00 -13.84 -14.85
N ALA A 149 -13.47 -13.41 -13.68
CA ALA A 149 -13.85 -12.01 -13.44
C ALA A 149 -12.72 -11.03 -13.77
N GLU A 150 -11.48 -11.38 -13.40
CA GLU A 150 -10.33 -10.55 -13.71
C GLU A 150 -10.12 -10.40 -15.22
N GLU A 151 -10.15 -11.52 -15.95
CA GLU A 151 -9.91 -11.53 -17.39
C GLU A 151 -10.99 -10.77 -18.13
N VAL A 152 -12.26 -10.89 -17.71
CA VAL A 152 -13.39 -10.21 -18.36
C VAL A 152 -13.47 -8.73 -17.98
N LEU A 153 -13.38 -8.41 -16.69
CA LEU A 153 -13.58 -7.04 -16.19
C LEU A 153 -12.40 -6.13 -16.47
N LEU A 154 -11.17 -6.67 -16.58
CA LEU A 154 -9.95 -5.92 -16.89
C LEU A 154 -9.46 -6.11 -18.34
N ALA A 155 -10.17 -6.88 -19.17
CA ALA A 155 -9.89 -7.01 -20.60
C ALA A 155 -10.13 -5.74 -21.44
N PRO A 156 -11.18 -4.92 -21.19
CA PRO A 156 -11.52 -3.85 -22.11
C PRO A 156 -10.37 -2.89 -22.37
N GLU A 157 -10.24 -2.46 -23.63
CA GLU A 157 -9.17 -1.57 -24.10
C GLU A 157 -9.11 -0.27 -23.31
N SER A 158 -10.27 0.30 -22.96
CA SER A 158 -10.38 1.53 -22.18
C SER A 158 -9.89 1.41 -20.74
N ILE A 159 -9.66 0.19 -20.25
CA ILE A 159 -9.07 -0.13 -18.95
C ILE A 159 -7.57 -0.45 -19.08
N ARG A 160 -7.12 -0.95 -20.24
CA ARG A 160 -5.72 -1.35 -20.50
C ARG A 160 -4.88 -0.22 -21.09
N HIS A 161 -5.50 0.76 -21.73
CA HIS A 161 -4.81 1.83 -22.45
C HIS A 161 -5.46 3.18 -22.21
N GLY A 162 -4.67 4.24 -22.39
CA GLY A 162 -5.15 5.62 -22.27
C GLY A 162 -5.60 6.01 -20.86
N LEU A 163 -5.09 5.35 -19.82
CA LEU A 163 -5.34 5.77 -18.43
C LEU A 163 -4.63 7.07 -18.12
N HIS A 164 -5.26 7.92 -17.31
CA HIS A 164 -4.66 9.19 -16.89
C HIS A 164 -3.55 8.95 -15.87
N SER A 165 -2.31 8.87 -16.36
CA SER A 165 -1.14 8.55 -15.57
C SER A 165 -0.38 9.77 -15.03
N ARG A 166 -0.59 10.93 -15.65
CA ARG A 166 0.02 12.19 -15.23
C ARG A 166 -0.60 12.67 -13.91
N PRO A 167 0.18 13.29 -13.01
CA PRO A 167 -0.37 13.96 -11.84
C PRO A 167 -1.35 15.07 -12.25
N LEU A 168 -2.39 15.27 -11.44
CA LEU A 168 -3.29 16.41 -11.61
C LEU A 168 -2.54 17.72 -11.27
N PRO A 169 -2.71 18.81 -12.05
CA PRO A 169 -2.09 20.09 -11.72
C PRO A 169 -2.54 20.62 -10.36
N ASP A 170 -1.59 21.16 -9.59
CA ASP A 170 -1.87 21.83 -8.31
C ASP A 170 -2.34 23.29 -8.48
N GLU A 171 -2.04 23.90 -9.63
CA GLU A 171 -2.37 25.28 -9.97
C GLU A 171 -3.73 25.36 -10.68
N SER A 172 -4.58 26.30 -10.27
CA SER A 172 -5.94 26.43 -10.80
C SER A 172 -5.96 26.70 -12.31
N ALA A 173 -5.12 27.64 -12.78
CA ALA A 173 -5.04 28.01 -14.20
C ALA A 173 -4.62 26.80 -15.06
N THR A 174 -3.55 26.12 -14.69
CA THR A 174 -3.05 24.91 -15.37
C THR A 174 -4.09 23.79 -15.35
N LEU A 175 -4.86 23.64 -14.27
CA LEU A 175 -5.95 22.67 -14.19
C LEU A 175 -7.07 23.00 -15.19
N LEU A 176 -7.50 24.26 -15.27
CA LEU A 176 -8.51 24.71 -16.22
C LEU A 176 -8.05 24.56 -17.66
N GLU A 177 -6.83 24.96 -17.98
CA GLU A 177 -6.25 24.82 -19.34
C GLU A 177 -6.18 23.36 -19.79
N ARG A 178 -5.88 22.43 -18.87
CA ARG A 178 -5.82 20.99 -19.17
C ARG A 178 -7.18 20.29 -19.12
N THR A 179 -8.21 20.97 -18.60
CA THR A 179 -9.57 20.43 -18.56
C THR A 179 -10.32 21.00 -19.75
N PRO A 180 -10.55 20.21 -20.82
CA PRO A 180 -11.26 20.72 -21.98
C PRO A 180 -12.66 21.21 -21.55
N PRO A 181 -13.21 22.24 -22.22
CA PRO A 181 -14.60 22.64 -22.01
C PRO A 181 -15.51 21.43 -22.27
N ILE A 182 -16.77 21.48 -21.77
CA ILE A 182 -17.73 20.37 -21.89
C ILE A 182 -17.74 19.87 -23.34
N SER A 183 -17.05 18.76 -23.58
CA SER A 183 -17.22 17.99 -24.79
C SER A 183 -18.45 17.13 -24.55
N ILE A 184 -19.35 17.07 -25.54
CA ILE A 184 -20.45 16.12 -25.50
C ILE A 184 -19.78 14.74 -25.50
N VAL A 185 -19.63 14.16 -24.31
CA VAL A 185 -19.08 12.83 -24.15
C VAL A 185 -20.00 11.91 -24.93
N GLY A 186 -19.50 11.41 -26.07
CA GLY A 186 -20.25 10.48 -26.89
C GLY A 186 -20.60 9.23 -26.09
N ARG A 187 -21.58 8.47 -26.58
CA ARG A 187 -22.05 7.22 -25.94
C ARG A 187 -20.89 6.27 -25.60
N THR A 188 -19.85 6.22 -26.43
CA THR A 188 -18.64 5.42 -26.21
C THR A 188 -17.86 5.85 -24.96
N GLY A 189 -17.70 7.16 -24.72
CA GLY A 189 -16.98 7.67 -23.56
C GLY A 189 -17.69 7.35 -22.24
N GLU A 190 -19.01 7.41 -22.22
CA GLU A 190 -19.81 7.03 -21.05
C GLU A 190 -19.77 5.52 -20.79
N LEU A 191 -19.83 4.70 -21.84
CA LEU A 191 -19.67 3.25 -21.71
C LEU A 191 -18.30 2.89 -21.12
N ASP A 192 -17.24 3.56 -21.58
CA ASP A 192 -15.89 3.36 -21.05
C ASP A 192 -15.75 3.85 -19.60
N ALA A 193 -16.43 4.94 -19.23
CA ALA A 193 -16.50 5.38 -17.83
C ALA A 193 -17.20 4.34 -16.94
N CYS A 194 -18.30 3.76 -17.39
CA CYS A 194 -18.98 2.65 -16.69
C CYS A 194 -18.06 1.45 -16.50
N ARG A 195 -17.35 1.02 -17.55
CA ARG A 195 -16.38 -0.09 -17.48
C ARG A 195 -15.27 0.19 -16.47
N ARG A 196 -14.69 1.41 -16.52
CA ARG A 196 -13.65 1.84 -15.57
C ARG A 196 -14.15 1.88 -14.13
N LEU A 197 -15.39 2.32 -13.90
CA LEU A 197 -16.03 2.31 -12.58
C LEU A 197 -16.15 0.87 -12.06
N VAL A 198 -16.70 -0.05 -12.85
CA VAL A 198 -16.84 -1.47 -12.46
C VAL A 198 -15.47 -2.12 -12.19
N ALA A 199 -14.48 -1.88 -13.05
CA ALA A 199 -13.11 -2.38 -12.87
C ALA A 199 -12.45 -1.83 -11.59
N MET A 200 -12.62 -0.54 -11.31
CA MET A 200 -12.15 0.08 -10.07
C MET A 200 -12.78 -0.61 -8.85
N ARG A 201 -14.09 -0.88 -8.86
CA ARG A 201 -14.79 -1.58 -7.77
C ARG A 201 -14.28 -3.00 -7.59
N PHE A 202 -14.11 -3.74 -8.68
CA PHE A 202 -13.54 -5.07 -8.65
C PHE A 202 -12.14 -5.10 -8.00
N LEU A 203 -11.26 -4.18 -8.38
CA LEU A 203 -9.92 -4.06 -7.80
C LEU A 203 -9.95 -3.75 -6.30
N LEU A 204 -10.87 -2.87 -5.87
CA LEU A 204 -11.03 -2.53 -4.45
C LEU A 204 -11.60 -3.68 -3.63
N TRP A 205 -12.59 -4.40 -4.18
CA TRP A 205 -13.10 -5.62 -3.59
C TRP A 205 -12.01 -6.68 -3.44
N ARG A 206 -11.24 -6.92 -4.51
CA ARG A 206 -10.13 -7.89 -4.51
C ARG A 206 -9.04 -7.51 -3.52
N ALA A 207 -8.65 -6.23 -3.48
CA ALA A 207 -7.70 -5.72 -2.51
C ALA A 207 -8.21 -5.88 -1.07
N SER A 208 -9.48 -5.56 -0.81
CA SER A 208 -10.12 -5.71 0.50
C SER A 208 -10.10 -7.16 0.98
N ARG A 209 -10.52 -8.11 0.13
CA ARG A 209 -10.43 -9.55 0.42
C ARG A 209 -8.99 -9.99 0.65
N GLY A 210 -8.06 -9.53 -0.19
CA GLY A 210 -6.64 -9.81 -0.07
C GLY A 210 -6.09 -9.36 1.29
N ILE A 211 -6.40 -8.13 1.70
CA ILE A 211 -5.98 -7.57 2.99
C ILE A 211 -6.57 -8.37 4.14
N ALA A 212 -7.86 -8.71 4.09
CA ALA A 212 -8.54 -9.51 5.09
C ALA A 212 -7.92 -10.90 5.26
N ALA A 213 -7.48 -11.51 4.15
CA ALA A 213 -6.83 -12.82 4.11
C ALA A 213 -5.33 -12.81 4.45
N LEU A 214 -4.68 -11.63 4.61
CA LEU A 214 -3.24 -11.58 4.89
C LEU A 214 -2.89 -12.27 6.23
N PRO A 215 -2.01 -13.29 6.22
CA PRO A 215 -1.55 -13.96 7.44
C PRO A 215 -0.66 -13.03 8.28
N ALA A 216 -0.29 -13.46 9.48
CA ALA A 216 0.62 -12.70 10.35
C ALA A 216 2.00 -12.44 9.70
N ALA A 217 2.50 -13.41 8.93
CA ALA A 217 3.76 -13.34 8.19
C ALA A 217 3.49 -13.47 6.68
N PRO A 218 3.09 -12.38 6.00
CA PRO A 218 2.72 -12.44 4.60
C PRO A 218 3.94 -12.52 3.68
N THR A 219 3.73 -13.13 2.51
CA THR A 219 4.73 -13.18 1.45
C THR A 219 4.83 -11.83 0.74
N SER A 220 6.01 -11.52 0.20
CA SER A 220 6.19 -10.28 -0.56
C SER A 220 5.30 -10.21 -1.79
N HIS A 221 4.98 -11.37 -2.38
CA HIS A 221 4.09 -11.47 -3.54
C HIS A 221 2.64 -11.14 -3.23
N ALA A 222 2.10 -11.66 -2.12
CA ALA A 222 0.71 -11.36 -1.72
C ALA A 222 0.52 -9.86 -1.45
N LEU A 223 1.49 -9.25 -0.74
CA LEU A 223 1.51 -7.81 -0.50
C LEU A 223 1.63 -7.02 -1.82
N ASP A 224 2.53 -7.45 -2.71
CA ASP A 224 2.77 -6.79 -3.99
C ASP A 224 1.52 -6.81 -4.89
N ARG A 225 0.76 -7.90 -4.90
CA ARG A 225 -0.49 -7.98 -5.65
C ARG A 225 -1.52 -6.97 -5.13
N ILE A 226 -1.77 -6.94 -3.82
CA ILE A 226 -2.71 -6.00 -3.20
C ILE A 226 -2.31 -4.55 -3.48
N GLU A 227 -1.03 -4.22 -3.32
CA GLU A 227 -0.52 -2.87 -3.62
C GLU A 227 -0.66 -2.54 -5.11
N THR A 228 -0.54 -3.51 -6.00
CA THR A 228 -0.77 -3.33 -7.44
C THR A 228 -2.24 -3.03 -7.75
N ASP A 229 -3.16 -3.77 -7.12
CA ASP A 229 -4.59 -3.55 -7.27
C ASP A 229 -5.00 -2.15 -6.81
N LEU A 230 -4.48 -1.70 -5.66
CA LEU A 230 -4.73 -0.37 -5.14
C LEU A 230 -4.18 0.74 -6.04
N ARG A 231 -2.99 0.53 -6.62
CA ARG A 231 -2.40 1.48 -7.58
C ARG A 231 -3.22 1.57 -8.85
N PHE A 232 -3.69 0.42 -9.34
CA PHE A 232 -4.54 0.39 -10.52
C PHE A 232 -5.88 1.07 -10.25
N ALA A 233 -6.49 0.81 -9.09
CA ALA A 233 -7.71 1.51 -8.66
C ALA A 233 -7.48 3.03 -8.59
N CYS A 234 -6.36 3.52 -8.06
CA CYS A 234 -6.01 4.95 -8.08
C CYS A 234 -5.91 5.54 -9.49
N LEU A 235 -5.30 4.82 -10.45
CA LEU A 235 -5.24 5.26 -11.85
C LEU A 235 -6.62 5.35 -12.48
N LEU A 236 -7.49 4.37 -12.21
CA LEU A 236 -8.89 4.41 -12.69
C LEU A 236 -9.67 5.55 -12.03
N ARG A 237 -9.51 5.79 -10.73
CA ARG A 237 -10.09 6.95 -10.02
C ARG A 237 -9.67 8.26 -10.68
N ARG A 238 -8.38 8.45 -10.94
CA ARG A 238 -7.87 9.66 -11.59
C ARG A 238 -8.47 9.82 -12.98
N THR A 239 -8.51 8.74 -13.75
CA THR A 239 -9.08 8.74 -15.11
C THR A 239 -10.56 9.09 -15.10
N LEU A 240 -11.33 8.56 -14.15
CA LEU A 240 -12.75 8.87 -13.96
C LEU A 240 -12.96 10.32 -13.51
N LEU A 241 -12.11 10.84 -12.62
CA LEU A 241 -12.18 12.25 -12.21
C LEU A 241 -11.98 13.17 -13.40
N VAL A 242 -10.91 12.97 -14.17
CA VAL A 242 -10.61 13.77 -15.37
C VAL A 242 -11.74 13.69 -16.39
N HIS A 243 -12.37 12.52 -16.53
CA HIS A 243 -13.54 12.35 -17.39
C HIS A 243 -14.76 13.15 -16.92
N CYS A 244 -15.03 13.21 -15.61
CA CYS A 244 -16.20 13.89 -15.05
C CYS A 244 -16.00 15.39 -14.85
N LEU A 245 -14.76 15.84 -14.70
CA LEU A 245 -14.42 17.21 -14.31
C LEU A 245 -14.99 18.27 -15.26
N PRO A 246 -14.93 18.14 -16.61
CA PRO A 246 -15.53 19.12 -17.52
C PRO A 246 -17.01 19.38 -17.25
N ALA A 247 -17.81 18.33 -17.07
CA ALA A 247 -19.24 18.44 -16.82
C ALA A 247 -19.52 19.09 -15.44
N ALA A 248 -18.73 18.75 -14.43
CA ALA A 248 -18.85 19.34 -13.10
C ALA A 248 -18.44 20.83 -13.07
N LEU A 249 -17.36 21.20 -13.74
CA LEU A 249 -16.92 22.60 -13.85
C LEU A 249 -17.92 23.44 -14.66
N GLY A 250 -18.51 22.90 -15.72
CA GLY A 250 -19.55 23.62 -16.45
C GLY A 250 -20.82 23.89 -15.61
N ARG A 251 -21.14 23.03 -14.63
CA ARG A 251 -22.20 23.33 -13.65
C ARG A 251 -21.81 24.48 -12.72
N LEU A 252 -20.56 24.50 -12.28
CA LEU A 252 -20.03 25.62 -11.51
C LEU A 252 -20.11 26.94 -12.31
N GLU A 253 -19.65 26.96 -13.56
CA GLU A 253 -19.74 28.16 -14.44
C GLU A 253 -21.18 28.61 -14.65
N ALA A 254 -22.09 27.68 -14.94
CA ALA A 254 -23.51 27.98 -15.12
C ALA A 254 -24.14 28.61 -13.86
N MET A 255 -23.81 28.07 -12.68
CA MET A 255 -24.27 28.61 -11.40
C MET A 255 -23.71 30.01 -11.13
N LEU A 256 -22.44 30.23 -11.47
CA LEU A 256 -21.77 31.53 -11.27
C LEU A 256 -22.15 32.59 -12.30
N ARG A 257 -22.69 32.15 -13.45
CA ARG A 257 -22.98 32.99 -14.63
C ARG A 257 -21.76 33.78 -15.08
N ALA A 258 -20.58 33.20 -14.93
CA ALA A 258 -19.29 33.80 -15.26
C ALA A 258 -18.26 32.71 -15.55
N PRO A 259 -17.28 32.96 -16.44
CA PRO A 259 -16.17 32.03 -16.67
C PRO A 259 -15.35 31.78 -15.40
N LEU A 260 -14.85 30.56 -15.19
CA LEU A 260 -13.99 30.29 -14.01
C LEU A 260 -12.71 31.12 -14.01
N ALA A 261 -12.21 31.49 -15.19
CA ALA A 261 -11.04 32.32 -15.37
C ALA A 261 -11.22 33.76 -14.83
N SER A 262 -12.45 34.24 -14.65
CA SER A 262 -12.70 35.59 -14.10
C SER A 262 -12.76 35.62 -12.56
N ILE A 263 -12.59 34.48 -11.89
CA ILE A 263 -12.68 34.36 -10.44
C ILE A 263 -11.30 34.62 -9.80
N ALA A 264 -11.27 35.27 -8.63
CA ALA A 264 -10.05 35.43 -7.86
C ALA A 264 -9.40 34.07 -7.52
N GLU A 265 -8.08 33.95 -7.73
CA GLU A 265 -7.32 32.69 -7.65
C GLU A 265 -7.60 31.88 -6.37
N HIS A 266 -7.68 32.53 -5.21
CA HIS A 266 -7.95 31.83 -3.95
C HIS A 266 -9.33 31.21 -3.87
N ALA A 267 -10.33 31.96 -4.35
CA ALA A 267 -11.71 31.53 -4.38
C ALA A 267 -11.89 30.43 -5.44
N LEU A 268 -11.20 30.55 -6.58
CA LEU A 268 -11.13 29.53 -7.62
C LEU A 268 -10.51 28.22 -7.09
N ALA A 269 -9.34 28.27 -6.45
CA ALA A 269 -8.69 27.09 -5.89
C ALA A 269 -9.58 26.36 -4.87
N SER A 270 -10.28 27.12 -4.03
CA SER A 270 -11.25 26.57 -3.06
C SER A 270 -12.46 25.92 -3.76
N ALA A 271 -12.99 26.56 -4.79
CA ALA A 271 -14.08 26.04 -5.60
C ALA A 271 -13.68 24.74 -6.32
N LEU A 272 -12.51 24.72 -6.95
CA LEU A 272 -11.97 23.54 -7.65
C LEU A 272 -11.75 22.37 -6.69
N ARG A 273 -11.20 22.62 -5.49
CA ARG A 273 -11.09 21.60 -4.43
C ARG A 273 -12.43 20.98 -4.10
N ARG A 274 -13.43 21.83 -3.88
CA ARG A 274 -14.77 21.38 -3.51
C ARG A 274 -15.45 20.61 -4.63
N VAL A 275 -15.39 21.11 -5.86
CA VAL A 275 -15.93 20.41 -7.04
C VAL A 275 -15.25 19.06 -7.21
N GLY A 276 -13.92 18.99 -7.12
CA GLY A 276 -13.18 17.73 -7.20
C GLY A 276 -13.57 16.75 -6.10
N ALA A 277 -13.69 17.22 -4.85
CA ALA A 277 -14.12 16.38 -3.72
C ALA A 277 -15.54 15.83 -3.89
N VAL A 278 -16.49 16.67 -4.30
CA VAL A 278 -17.88 16.25 -4.55
C VAL A 278 -17.97 15.31 -5.76
N THR A 279 -17.21 15.59 -6.82
CA THR A 279 -17.13 14.73 -8.01
C THR A 279 -16.61 13.34 -7.64
N MET A 280 -15.54 13.26 -6.85
CA MET A 280 -15.01 11.98 -6.38
C MET A 280 -15.97 11.26 -5.44
N ALA A 281 -16.64 11.97 -4.54
CA ALA A 281 -17.67 11.39 -3.68
C ALA A 281 -18.84 10.83 -4.51
N ALA A 282 -19.26 11.51 -5.58
CA ALA A 282 -20.29 11.04 -6.49
C ALA A 282 -19.85 9.77 -7.23
N ILE A 283 -18.62 9.73 -7.75
CA ILE A 283 -18.05 8.52 -8.37
C ILE A 283 -17.99 7.37 -7.35
N ASP A 284 -17.63 7.66 -6.10
CA ASP A 284 -17.54 6.69 -5.00
C ASP A 284 -18.89 6.21 -4.46
N ALA A 285 -19.97 6.96 -4.68
CA ALA A 285 -21.34 6.59 -4.34
C ALA A 285 -22.13 6.02 -5.53
N ALA A 286 -21.60 6.11 -6.75
CA ALA A 286 -22.27 5.63 -7.94
C ALA A 286 -22.54 4.12 -7.89
N ASP A 287 -23.76 3.76 -8.30
CA ASP A 287 -24.26 2.39 -8.32
C ASP A 287 -23.46 1.53 -9.32
N SER A 288 -22.94 0.40 -8.83
CA SER A 288 -22.09 -0.48 -9.62
C SER A 288 -22.89 -1.38 -10.57
N LEU A 289 -24.14 -1.68 -10.23
CA LEU A 289 -25.05 -2.45 -11.07
C LEU A 289 -25.53 -1.62 -12.26
N GLU A 290 -25.98 -0.39 -12.03
CA GLU A 290 -26.37 0.52 -13.12
C GLU A 290 -25.19 0.78 -14.09
N ALA A 291 -23.97 0.86 -13.55
CA ALA A 291 -22.76 0.97 -14.35
C ALA A 291 -22.48 -0.31 -15.16
N ALA A 292 -22.60 -1.49 -14.55
CA ALA A 292 -22.41 -2.77 -15.23
C ALA A 292 -23.39 -2.97 -16.40
N GLU A 293 -24.63 -2.48 -16.24
CA GLU A 293 -25.67 -2.52 -17.28
C GLU A 293 -25.58 -1.36 -18.29
N ALA A 294 -24.57 -0.48 -18.17
CA ALA A 294 -24.38 0.72 -18.98
C ALA A 294 -25.60 1.69 -18.99
N ARG A 295 -26.39 1.66 -17.91
CA ARG A 295 -27.54 2.55 -17.67
C ARG A 295 -27.11 3.87 -17.02
N LEU A 296 -26.00 3.86 -16.28
CA LEU A 296 -25.42 5.05 -15.69
C LEU A 296 -24.76 5.95 -16.75
N ARG A 297 -24.92 7.27 -16.59
CA ARG A 297 -24.13 8.29 -17.28
C ARG A 297 -23.24 8.95 -16.24
N VAL A 298 -21.99 8.49 -16.12
CA VAL A 298 -21.09 8.77 -14.99
C VAL A 298 -20.81 10.26 -14.89
N ALA A 299 -20.45 10.93 -16.00
CA ALA A 299 -20.16 12.36 -15.98
C ALA A 299 -21.41 13.19 -15.66
N ARG A 300 -22.57 12.82 -16.22
CA ARG A 300 -23.86 13.47 -15.92
C ARG A 300 -24.27 13.29 -14.47
N HIS A 301 -24.12 12.08 -13.92
CA HIS A 301 -24.42 11.79 -12.52
C HIS A 301 -23.56 12.65 -11.60
N ALA A 302 -22.24 12.67 -11.81
CA ALA A 302 -21.32 13.49 -11.03
C ALA A 302 -21.66 14.99 -11.11
N ALA A 303 -21.95 15.50 -12.32
CA ALA A 303 -22.35 16.89 -12.52
C ALA A 303 -23.66 17.24 -11.78
N LEU A 304 -24.65 16.35 -11.76
CA LEU A 304 -25.90 16.55 -11.02
C LEU A 304 -25.70 16.56 -9.50
N VAL A 305 -24.81 15.71 -8.99
CA VAL A 305 -24.45 15.72 -7.56
C VAL A 305 -23.72 17.01 -7.20
N VAL A 306 -22.79 17.47 -8.03
CA VAL A 306 -22.10 18.75 -7.86
C VAL A 306 -23.10 19.92 -7.84
N ASP A 307 -24.03 19.96 -8.80
CA ASP A 307 -25.08 20.98 -8.87
C ASP A 307 -25.91 21.04 -7.57
N ARG A 308 -26.37 19.89 -7.07
CA ARG A 308 -27.12 19.79 -5.81
C ARG A 308 -26.31 20.24 -4.59
N GLU A 309 -25.06 19.83 -4.49
CA GLU A 309 -24.20 20.18 -3.34
C GLU A 309 -23.79 21.66 -3.34
N LEU A 310 -23.56 22.23 -4.52
CA LEU A 310 -23.31 23.66 -4.67
C LEU A 310 -24.56 24.50 -4.36
N ALA A 311 -25.75 24.02 -4.71
CA ALA A 311 -27.00 24.68 -4.34
C ALA A 311 -27.25 24.66 -2.81
N ARG A 312 -26.90 23.55 -2.13
CA ARG A 312 -27.07 23.39 -0.67
C ARG A 312 -26.11 24.21 0.16
N SER A 313 -24.88 24.35 -0.29
CA SER A 313 -23.92 25.26 0.35
C SER A 313 -23.25 26.05 -0.75
N PRO A 314 -23.77 27.22 -1.13
CA PRO A 314 -23.15 28.03 -2.15
C PRO A 314 -21.72 28.40 -1.74
N ILE A 315 -20.87 28.69 -2.70
CA ILE A 315 -19.51 29.17 -2.42
C ILE A 315 -19.67 30.66 -2.05
N VAL A 316 -19.87 30.93 -0.75
CA VAL A 316 -20.42 32.19 -0.20
C VAL A 316 -19.58 33.45 -0.48
N ALA A 317 -18.34 33.35 -0.95
CA ALA A 317 -17.52 34.55 -1.21
C ALA A 317 -16.60 34.36 -2.41
N LEU A 318 -17.16 34.40 -3.62
CA LEU A 318 -16.37 34.69 -4.81
C LEU A 318 -16.41 36.21 -4.99
N GLU A 319 -15.55 36.93 -4.26
CA GLU A 319 -15.34 38.36 -4.49
C GLU A 319 -14.98 38.54 -5.98
N ARG A 320 -15.87 39.22 -6.72
CA ARG A 320 -15.74 39.43 -8.17
C ARG A 320 -14.60 40.40 -8.55
N ARG A 321 -13.83 40.90 -7.57
CA ARG A 321 -12.70 41.77 -7.85
C ARG A 321 -11.46 40.92 -8.07
N ALA A 322 -10.99 40.89 -9.31
CA ALA A 322 -9.64 40.49 -9.64
C ALA A 322 -8.66 41.40 -8.88
N ILE A 323 -8.14 40.92 -7.76
CA ILE A 323 -7.03 41.58 -7.07
C ILE A 323 -5.79 41.31 -7.94
N ALA A 324 -5.06 42.37 -8.30
CA ALA A 324 -3.79 42.25 -9.00
C ALA A 324 -2.91 41.22 -8.28
N ARG A 325 -2.32 40.27 -9.02
CA ARG A 325 -1.42 39.25 -8.46
C ARG A 325 -0.35 39.96 -7.63
N VAL A 326 -0.40 39.82 -6.30
CA VAL A 326 0.66 40.31 -5.42
C VAL A 326 1.90 39.44 -5.70
N PRO A 327 2.98 39.99 -6.27
CA PRO A 327 4.18 39.22 -6.52
C PRO A 327 4.73 38.67 -5.19
N GLY A 328 5.08 37.39 -5.17
CA GLY A 328 5.68 36.73 -4.00
C GLY A 328 4.72 35.94 -3.09
N ARG A 329 3.41 35.97 -3.31
CA ARG A 329 2.47 35.10 -2.57
C ARG A 329 2.29 33.77 -3.30
N THR A 330 2.64 32.66 -2.65
CA THR A 330 2.44 31.32 -3.20
C THR A 330 0.96 31.09 -3.49
N PRO A 331 0.58 30.69 -4.71
CA PRO A 331 -0.81 30.45 -5.04
C PRO A 331 -1.36 29.28 -4.19
N PRO A 332 -2.64 29.34 -3.80
CA PRO A 332 -3.28 28.26 -3.07
C PRO A 332 -3.38 27.01 -3.95
N ARG A 333 -2.97 25.87 -3.41
CA ARG A 333 -2.96 24.59 -4.14
C ARG A 333 -4.33 23.93 -4.16
N VAL A 334 -4.71 23.36 -5.30
CA VAL A 334 -5.94 22.56 -5.41
C VAL A 334 -5.74 21.17 -4.80
N ASP A 335 -4.61 20.49 -4.98
CA ASP A 335 -4.34 19.14 -4.43
C ASP A 335 -5.50 18.13 -4.65
N LEU A 336 -6.01 18.05 -5.88
CA LEU A 336 -6.98 16.99 -6.26
C LEU A 336 -6.34 15.60 -6.25
N GLU A 337 -5.02 15.55 -6.29
CA GLU A 337 -4.22 14.34 -6.32
C GLU A 337 -4.43 13.48 -5.05
N ALA A 338 -4.59 14.12 -3.89
CA ALA A 338 -4.92 13.45 -2.63
C ALA A 338 -6.29 12.72 -2.66
N LEU A 339 -7.25 13.20 -3.49
CA LEU A 339 -8.59 12.60 -3.60
C LEU A 339 -8.59 11.32 -4.45
N VAL A 340 -7.73 11.27 -5.46
CA VAL A 340 -7.64 10.13 -6.40
C VAL A 340 -6.66 9.06 -5.90
N GLU A 341 -5.70 9.42 -5.05
CA GLU A 341 -4.76 8.49 -4.43
C GLU A 341 -4.87 8.40 -2.89
N PRO A 342 -6.05 8.06 -2.33
CA PRO A 342 -6.22 8.00 -0.87
C PRO A 342 -5.34 6.93 -0.21
N TRP A 343 -4.91 5.92 -0.97
CA TRP A 343 -4.06 4.82 -0.49
C TRP A 343 -2.59 5.00 -0.83
N ARG A 344 -2.20 6.21 -1.27
CA ARG A 344 -0.84 6.57 -1.69
C ARG A 344 0.22 6.09 -0.70
N ASP A 345 0.03 6.32 0.59
CA ASP A 345 1.05 6.00 1.59
C ASP A 345 1.24 4.49 1.83
N ALA A 346 0.22 3.67 1.57
CA ALA A 346 0.28 2.23 1.74
C ALA A 346 0.67 1.49 0.46
N ALA A 347 0.08 1.87 -0.68
CA ALA A 347 0.27 1.19 -1.96
C ALA A 347 1.34 1.83 -2.85
N ASN A 348 1.59 3.12 -2.64
CA ASN A 348 2.22 4.00 -3.63
C ASN A 348 3.37 4.78 -2.99
N SER A 349 4.11 4.12 -2.11
CA SER A 349 5.17 4.79 -1.32
C SER A 349 6.25 5.48 -2.17
N TRP A 350 6.35 5.14 -3.45
CA TRP A 350 7.32 5.63 -4.43
C TRP A 350 6.68 6.53 -5.53
N CYS A 351 5.41 6.94 -5.42
CA CYS A 351 4.72 7.64 -6.53
C CYS A 351 4.89 9.16 -6.59
N ARG A 352 5.51 9.83 -5.59
CA ARG A 352 5.63 11.31 -5.49
C ARG A 352 6.51 11.97 -6.57
N CYS A 353 6.77 11.24 -7.65
CA CYS A 353 8.07 11.23 -8.30
C CYS A 353 7.97 10.94 -9.80
N ALA A 354 6.77 10.67 -10.34
CA ALA A 354 6.58 10.41 -11.77
C ALA A 354 7.23 11.49 -12.66
N GLU A 355 7.14 12.77 -12.24
CA GLU A 355 7.74 13.89 -12.97
C GLU A 355 9.27 13.83 -13.02
N ARG A 356 9.95 13.40 -11.95
CA ARG A 356 11.41 13.23 -12.01
C ARG A 356 11.82 11.92 -12.68
N ALA A 357 10.89 11.02 -13.01
CA ALA A 357 11.26 9.78 -13.70
C ALA A 357 11.77 10.10 -15.11
N ALA A 358 11.39 11.27 -15.63
CA ALA A 358 11.89 11.85 -16.87
C ALA A 358 13.41 12.12 -16.87
N SER A 359 14.09 12.16 -15.72
CA SER A 359 15.56 12.31 -15.65
C SER A 359 16.31 10.97 -15.64
N LEU A 360 15.62 9.85 -15.40
CA LEU A 360 16.25 8.53 -15.38
C LEU A 360 16.59 8.03 -16.80
N PRO A 361 17.61 7.16 -16.96
CA PRO A 361 17.85 6.50 -18.23
C PRO A 361 16.63 5.69 -18.69
N ARG A 362 16.49 5.54 -20.01
CA ARG A 362 15.27 4.99 -20.65
C ARG A 362 14.85 3.62 -20.10
N VAL A 363 15.82 2.75 -19.80
CA VAL A 363 15.55 1.38 -19.31
C VAL A 363 14.96 1.41 -17.91
N GLU A 364 15.59 2.12 -16.98
CA GLU A 364 15.08 2.30 -15.61
C GLU A 364 13.73 3.03 -15.58
N ARG A 365 13.56 4.04 -16.44
CA ARG A 365 12.29 4.76 -16.56
C ARG A 365 11.17 3.84 -17.03
N SER A 366 11.38 3.10 -18.11
CA SER A 366 10.38 2.15 -18.66
C SER A 366 9.97 1.11 -17.61
N LEU A 367 10.94 0.61 -16.83
CA LEU A 367 10.67 -0.35 -15.76
C LEU A 367 9.78 0.27 -14.66
N LEU A 368 10.05 1.50 -14.24
CA LEU A 368 9.22 2.19 -13.25
C LEU A 368 7.85 2.58 -13.82
N GLU A 369 7.78 2.99 -15.08
CA GLU A 369 6.53 3.33 -15.76
C GLU A 369 5.58 2.12 -15.81
N ARG A 370 6.06 0.95 -16.24
CA ARG A 370 5.26 -0.29 -16.25
C ARG A 370 4.93 -0.78 -14.84
N ARG A 371 5.87 -0.60 -13.90
CA ARG A 371 5.59 -0.91 -12.49
C ARG A 371 4.41 -0.10 -12.00
N PHE A 372 4.43 1.22 -12.14
CA PHE A 372 3.47 2.15 -11.53
C PHE A 372 2.30 2.58 -12.42
N GLY A 373 2.29 2.18 -13.69
CA GLY A 373 1.31 2.60 -14.69
C GLY A 373 1.47 4.07 -15.12
N TRP A 374 2.69 4.63 -15.03
CA TRP A 374 2.95 6.03 -15.38
C TRP A 374 2.89 6.29 -16.90
N ASN A 375 2.92 5.24 -17.72
CA ASN A 375 2.72 5.30 -19.16
C ASN A 375 1.24 5.22 -19.60
N GLY A 376 0.30 5.17 -18.65
CA GLY A 376 -1.13 5.05 -18.95
C GLY A 376 -1.60 3.61 -19.17
N SER A 377 -0.74 2.62 -18.90
CA SER A 377 -1.10 1.21 -18.84
C SER A 377 -1.37 0.75 -17.40
N PRO A 378 -2.05 -0.39 -17.18
CA PRO A 378 -2.18 -1.03 -15.89
C PRO A 378 -0.81 -1.24 -15.23
N PRO A 379 -0.69 -0.99 -13.91
CA PRO A 379 0.53 -1.27 -13.18
C PRO A 379 0.74 -2.78 -13.07
N LEU A 380 2.00 -3.20 -13.15
CA LEU A 380 2.36 -4.61 -13.05
C LEU A 380 2.95 -4.97 -11.68
N THR A 381 2.73 -6.20 -11.24
CA THR A 381 3.44 -6.81 -10.12
C THR A 381 4.91 -7.05 -10.47
N VAL A 382 5.76 -7.20 -9.47
CA VAL A 382 7.17 -7.58 -9.66
C VAL A 382 7.28 -8.94 -10.36
N ARG A 383 6.33 -9.86 -10.13
CA ARG A 383 6.32 -11.17 -10.81
C ARG A 383 5.91 -11.08 -12.27
N GLU A 384 4.90 -10.27 -12.59
CA GLU A 384 4.49 -10.06 -13.99
C GLU A 384 5.60 -9.39 -14.79
N LEU A 385 6.19 -8.30 -14.27
CA LEU A 385 7.35 -7.67 -14.88
C LEU A 385 8.53 -8.64 -15.06
N ALA A 386 8.78 -9.50 -14.07
CA ALA A 386 9.89 -10.44 -14.13
C ALA A 386 9.68 -11.51 -15.22
N ARG A 387 8.41 -11.93 -15.42
CA ARG A 387 8.03 -12.82 -16.52
C ARG A 387 8.23 -12.14 -17.88
N GLU A 388 7.76 -10.90 -18.03
CA GLU A 388 7.90 -10.14 -19.28
C GLU A 388 9.36 -9.85 -19.64
N GLU A 389 10.22 -9.62 -18.64
CA GLU A 389 11.67 -9.39 -18.81
C GLU A 389 12.50 -10.68 -18.85
N ALA A 390 11.87 -11.87 -18.73
CA ALA A 390 12.53 -13.17 -18.63
C ALA A 390 13.64 -13.23 -17.54
N VAL A 391 13.41 -12.59 -16.38
CA VAL A 391 14.33 -12.59 -15.24
C VAL A 391 13.68 -13.12 -13.96
N SER A 392 14.49 -13.40 -12.93
CA SER A 392 13.94 -13.77 -11.63
C SER A 392 13.31 -12.56 -10.91
N PRO A 393 12.23 -12.74 -10.13
CA PRO A 393 11.62 -11.65 -9.36
C PRO A 393 12.60 -10.96 -8.39
N SER A 394 13.58 -11.71 -7.88
CA SER A 394 14.61 -11.17 -6.97
C SER A 394 15.59 -10.25 -7.68
N LEU A 395 15.97 -10.57 -8.92
CA LEU A 395 16.80 -9.71 -9.75
C LEU A 395 16.04 -8.43 -10.15
N LEU A 396 14.77 -8.58 -10.54
CA LEU A 396 13.93 -7.44 -10.89
C LEU A 396 13.71 -6.50 -9.70
N GLN A 397 13.44 -7.05 -8.52
CA GLN A 397 13.31 -6.26 -7.28
C GLN A 397 14.59 -5.44 -7.00
N ARG A 398 15.77 -6.02 -7.26
CA ARG A 398 17.05 -5.30 -7.15
C ARG A 398 17.13 -4.16 -8.16
N ARG A 399 16.84 -4.43 -9.44
CA ARG A 399 16.81 -3.39 -10.50
C ARG A 399 15.87 -2.24 -10.17
N LEU A 400 14.67 -2.54 -9.65
CA LEU A 400 13.70 -1.54 -9.19
C LEU A 400 14.25 -0.69 -8.04
N THR A 401 14.91 -1.32 -7.06
CA THR A 401 15.55 -0.59 -5.94
C THR A 401 16.73 0.25 -6.41
N ASP A 402 17.55 -0.25 -7.35
CA ASP A 402 18.69 0.49 -7.90
C ASP A 402 18.22 1.70 -8.73
N ALA A 403 17.21 1.50 -9.60
CA ALA A 403 16.57 2.57 -10.36
C ALA A 403 16.03 3.66 -9.42
N TRP A 404 15.41 3.26 -8.31
CA TRP A 404 14.90 4.18 -7.32
C TRP A 404 16.00 4.86 -6.49
N ALA A 405 17.09 4.17 -6.16
CA ALA A 405 18.19 4.78 -5.43
C ALA A 405 18.84 5.91 -6.24
N LYS A 406 19.02 5.70 -7.56
CA LYS A 406 19.48 6.75 -8.49
C LYS A 406 18.51 7.93 -8.55
N PHE A 407 17.22 7.64 -8.43
CA PHE A 407 16.16 8.64 -8.41
C PHE A 407 16.20 9.53 -7.16
N GLY A 408 16.47 8.97 -5.97
CA GLY A 408 16.45 9.72 -4.70
C GLY A 408 17.67 10.61 -4.44
N THR A 409 18.73 10.46 -5.22
CA THR A 409 19.97 11.27 -5.17
C THR A 409 19.99 12.41 -6.18
N ALA A 410 19.01 12.47 -7.09
CA ALA A 410 18.78 13.54 -8.06
C ALA A 410 17.61 14.43 -7.61
#